data_AF-T0ZQ62-F1
#
_entry.id   AF-T0ZQ62-F1
#
_cell.length_a   1.000
_cell.length_b   1.000
_cell.length_c   1.000
_cell.angle_alpha   90.00
_cell.angle_beta   90.00
_cell.angle_gamma   90.00
#
_symmetry.space_group_name_H-M   'P 1'
#
loop_
_entity.id
_entity.type
_entity.pdbx_description
1 polymer ?
#
loop_
_entity_poly.entity_id
_entity_poly.type
_entity_poly.pdbx_seq_one_letter_code
_entity_poly.pdbx_strand_id
1 'polypeptide(L)' 'MTPDTVPASIRSRLLDPAIMVPPLLWLISSAADTLSGCRVTAHQWQSGNPLAAVESAGWTNMTTGQPTP' A
#
# COMPACT_ATOMS: atom_id res chain seq x y z
N MET A 1 4.54 -2.04 -15.26
CA MET A 1 4.56 -2.26 -16.72
C MET A 1 3.49 -3.30 -17.03
N THR A 2 2.54 -2.98 -17.92
CA THR A 2 1.52 -3.94 -18.38
C THR A 2 1.93 -4.42 -19.78
N PRO A 3 2.06 -5.74 -20.04
CA PRO A 3 2.53 -6.24 -21.33
C PRO A 3 1.68 -5.77 -22.53
N ASP A 4 2.32 -5.60 -23.69
CA ASP A 4 1.64 -5.19 -24.93
C ASP A 4 0.62 -6.23 -25.44
N THR A 5 0.80 -7.49 -25.03
CA THR A 5 -0.09 -8.61 -25.34
C THR A 5 -1.42 -8.59 -24.57
N VAL A 6 -1.56 -7.72 -23.56
CA VAL A 6 -2.82 -7.61 -22.80
C VAL A 6 -3.87 -6.88 -23.65
N PRO A 7 -5.07 -7.45 -23.88
CA PRO A 7 -6.11 -6.77 -24.65
C PRO A 7 -6.51 -5.42 -24.04
N ALA A 8 -6.86 -4.45 -24.89
CA ALA A 8 -7.26 -3.11 -24.44
C ALA A 8 -8.48 -3.14 -23.49
N SER A 9 -9.43 -4.06 -23.73
CA SER A 9 -10.61 -4.28 -22.88
C SER A 9 -10.27 -4.80 -21.48
N ILE A 10 -9.12 -5.46 -21.31
CA ILE A 10 -8.61 -5.88 -20.00
C ILE A 10 -7.84 -4.74 -19.36
N ARG A 11 -7.02 -4.00 -20.11
CA ARG A 11 -6.29 -2.82 -19.60
C ARG A 11 -7.24 -1.76 -19.04
N SER A 12 -8.36 -1.50 -19.70
CA SER A 12 -9.35 -0.52 -19.24
C SER A 12 -10.04 -0.91 -17.93
N ARG A 13 -9.89 -2.16 -17.48
CA ARG A 13 -10.41 -2.65 -16.19
C ARG A 13 -9.36 -2.63 -15.09
N LEU A 14 -8.09 -2.37 -15.42
CA LEU A 14 -7.03 -2.24 -14.43
C LEU A 14 -7.14 -0.89 -13.73
N LEU A 15 -6.72 -0.87 -12.46
CA LEU A 15 -6.55 0.38 -11.73
C LEU A 15 -5.48 1.23 -12.41
N ASP A 16 -5.75 2.52 -12.52
CA ASP A 16 -4.76 3.48 -13.00
C ASP A 16 -3.59 3.54 -11.99
N PRO A 17 -2.33 3.36 -12.42
CA PRO A 17 -1.21 3.32 -11.49
C PRO A 17 -0.99 4.63 -10.73
N ALA A 18 -1.49 5.78 -11.22
CA ALA A 18 -1.36 7.05 -10.52
C ALA A 18 -2.10 7.08 -9.18
N ILE A 19 -3.06 6.17 -8.93
CA ILE A 19 -3.71 6.04 -7.61
C ILE A 19 -2.70 5.70 -6.51
N MET A 20 -1.53 5.15 -6.85
CA MET A 20 -0.48 4.82 -5.89
C MET A 20 0.25 6.06 -5.36
N VAL A 21 0.21 7.18 -6.09
CA VAL A 21 1.03 8.36 -5.76
C VAL A 21 0.62 9.01 -4.43
N PRO A 22 -0.66 9.32 -4.15
CA PRO A 22 -1.02 9.96 -2.89
C PRO A 22 -0.70 9.12 -1.64
N PRO A 23 -0.99 7.79 -1.58
CA PRO A 23 -0.54 6.94 -0.48
C PRO A 23 0.97 6.97 -0.25
N LEU A 24 1.76 6.92 -1.33
CA LEU A 24 3.23 6.93 -1.23
C LEU A 24 3.76 8.25 -0.66
N LEU A 25 3.24 9.39 -1.12
CA LEU A 25 3.63 10.71 -0.61
C LEU A 25 3.27 10.88 0.86
N TRP A 26 2.15 10.32 1.30
CA TRP A 26 1.78 10.33 2.71
C TRP A 26 2.65 9.39 3.55
N LEU A 27 2.97 8.19 3.05
CA LEU A 27 3.83 7.23 3.76
C LEU A 27 5.24 7.78 4.04
N ILE A 28 5.78 8.65 3.18
CA ILE A 28 7.08 9.29 3.39
C ILE A 28 6.99 10.60 4.20
N SER A 29 5.79 11.00 4.60
CA SER A 29 5.56 12.22 5.39
C SER A 29 5.54 11.90 6.89
N SER A 30 5.76 12.92 7.71
CA SER A 30 5.68 12.78 9.17
C SER A 30 4.30 12.36 9.69
N ALA A 31 3.25 12.51 8.89
CA ALA A 31 1.90 12.06 9.25
C ALA A 31 1.80 10.54 9.39
N ALA A 32 2.77 9.78 8.86
CA ALA A 32 2.83 8.33 8.93
C ALA A 32 3.85 7.79 9.95
N ASP A 33 4.54 8.65 10.72
CA ASP A 33 5.68 8.25 11.59
C ASP A 33 5.34 7.15 12.60
N THR A 34 4.09 7.10 13.07
CA THR A 34 3.63 6.11 14.07
C THR A 34 3.13 4.82 13.44
N LEU A 35 3.12 4.70 12.11
CA LEU A 35 2.55 3.56 11.39
C LEU A 35 3.64 2.65 10.87
N SER A 36 3.72 1.46 11.45
CA SER A 36 4.66 0.40 11.08
C SER A 36 3.97 -0.96 11.20
N GLY A 37 4.42 -1.96 10.45
CA GLY A 37 3.76 -3.27 10.41
C GLY A 37 2.35 -3.24 9.81
N CYS A 38 2.04 -2.19 9.04
CA CYS A 38 0.77 -1.99 8.36
C CYS A 38 0.96 -2.05 6.83
N ARG A 39 -0.15 -2.26 6.12
CA ARG A 39 -0.27 -2.08 4.67
C ARG A 39 -1.28 -0.97 4.38
N VAL A 40 -1.10 -0.27 3.27
CA VAL A 40 -2.05 0.73 2.78
C VAL A 40 -2.63 0.26 1.47
N THR A 41 -3.96 0.10 1.42
CA THR A 41 -4.65 -0.33 0.20
C THR A 41 -4.99 0.89 -0.66
N ALA A 42 -4.23 1.12 -1.73
CA ALA A 42 -4.39 2.32 -2.57
C ALA A 42 -5.79 2.49 -3.18
N HIS A 43 -6.48 1.40 -3.53
CA HIS A 43 -7.86 1.47 -4.03
C HIS A 43 -8.87 1.97 -2.99
N GLN A 44 -8.56 1.86 -1.70
CA GLN A 44 -9.38 2.37 -0.59
C GLN A 44 -8.93 3.78 -0.15
N TRP A 45 -7.94 4.37 -0.81
CA TRP A 45 -7.35 5.65 -0.40
C TRP A 45 -8.34 6.81 -0.49
N GLN A 46 -8.35 7.64 0.55
CA GLN A 46 -9.13 8.87 0.63
C GLN A 46 -8.19 9.97 1.14
N SER A 47 -7.91 11.01 0.35
CA SER A 47 -6.91 12.03 0.71
C SER A 47 -7.22 12.79 2.01
N GLY A 48 -8.49 12.86 2.42
CA GLY A 48 -8.90 13.44 3.70
C GLY A 48 -8.97 12.45 4.86
N ASN A 49 -8.82 11.15 4.60
CA ASN A 49 -8.84 10.09 5.60
C ASN A 49 -7.87 8.93 5.26
N PRO A 50 -6.54 9.16 5.32
CA PRO A 50 -5.54 8.14 5.02
C PRO A 50 -5.67 6.86 5.84
N LEU A 51 -6.06 6.97 7.11
CA LEU A 51 -6.15 5.85 8.03
C LEU A 51 -7.24 4.83 7.64
N ALA A 52 -8.26 5.24 6.89
CA ALA A 52 -9.29 4.31 6.41
C ALA A 52 -8.74 3.24 5.46
N ALA A 53 -7.60 3.49 4.81
CA ALA A 53 -6.95 2.55 3.90
C ALA A 53 -5.88 1.68 4.59
N VAL A 54 -5.65 1.86 5.90
CA VAL A 54 -4.57 1.21 6.66
C VAL A 54 -5.08 -0.07 7.31
N GLU A 55 -4.37 -1.17 7.11
CA GLU A 55 -4.65 -2.47 7.71
C GLU A 55 -3.38 -3.10 8.27
N SER A 56 -3.48 -4.05 9.20
CA SER A 56 -2.33 -4.83 9.66
C SER A 56 -1.69 -5.60 8.48
N ALA A 57 -0.36 -5.57 8.38
CA ALA A 57 0.37 -6.25 7.31
C ALA A 57 0.36 -7.79 7.45
N GLY A 58 -0.03 -8.31 8.61
CA GLY A 58 -0.14 -9.76 8.86
C GLY A 58 1.20 -10.48 9.02
N TRP A 59 2.28 -9.76 9.31
CA TRP A 59 3.63 -10.31 9.47
C TRP A 59 3.84 -11.10 10.78
N THR A 60 2.79 -11.29 11.59
CA THR A 60 2.82 -11.96 12.91
C THR A 60 3.21 -13.44 12.89
N ASN A 61 3.49 -14.01 11.70
CA ASN A 61 4.03 -15.36 11.54
C ASN A 61 5.54 -15.38 11.27
N MET A 62 6.22 -14.23 11.20
CA MET A 62 7.67 -14.14 11.16
C MET A 62 8.18 -14.14 12.60
N THR A 63 8.31 -15.33 13.19
CA THR A 63 9.06 -15.54 14.44
C THR A 63 10.40 -14.82 14.31
N THR A 64 10.50 -13.70 14.99
CA THR A 64 11.72 -12.93 15.11
C THR A 64 12.70 -13.84 15.83
N GLY A 65 13.84 -14.15 15.19
CA GLY A 65 15.00 -14.64 15.92
C GLY A 65 15.27 -13.64 17.03
N GLN A 66 14.95 -14.04 18.25
CA GLN A 66 15.20 -13.27 19.45
C GLN A 66 16.71 -13.01 19.53
N PRO A 67 17.19 -11.76 19.63
CA PRO A 67 18.58 -11.54 19.99
C PRO A 67 18.76 -12.05 21.42
N THR A 68 19.54 -13.12 21.58
CA THR A 68 20.03 -13.56 22.89
C THR A 68 20.91 -12.47 23.49
N PRO A 69 20.83 -12.23 24.81
CA PRO A 69 21.62 -11.22 25.51
C PRO A 69 23.13 -11.47 25.42
#